data_AF-A0A2S6T6P8-F1
#
_entry.id   AF-A0A2S6T6P8-F1
#
_cell.length_a   1.000
_cell.length_b   1.000
_cell.length_c   1.000
_cell.angle_alpha   90.00
_cell.angle_beta   90.00
_cell.angle_gamma   90.00
#
_symmetry.space_group_name_H-M   'P 1'
#
loop_
_entity.id
_entity.type
_entity.pdbx_description
1 polymer ?
#
loop_
_entity_poly.entity_id
_entity_poly.type
_entity_poly.pdbx_seq_one_letter_code
_entity_poly.pdbx_strand_id
1 'polypeptide(L)'
;MKTVIVIPVRMASTRFPGKPMALIDGIPMIQHVWKQAITSKLGEVIVACAEKEISDLIKSLGGNAVMTSPELPSGTDRIYAAIKDHPNFHQLESIINLQGDMPLINAEDIIKVNTPLIQGFDIGTLVTGINSADEKNYNITKAKINWIKKEIIGKAIDFYKTSKEDLENVYHHIGIYSFRFESLKKFINLPPSQNELYYKLEQWRALDAKMSIGVNYVANVPISVDTKDDLSHVENIIKSR
;
A
#
# COMPACT_ATOMS: atom_id res chain seq x y z
N MET A 1 15.63 0.43 12.12
CA MET A 1 15.40 0.10 10.71
C MET A 1 15.46 1.39 9.90
N LYS A 2 16.47 1.53 9.04
CA LYS A 2 16.54 2.62 8.07
C LYS A 2 15.39 2.45 7.07
N THR A 3 14.40 3.33 7.17
CA THR A 3 13.12 3.18 6.47
C THR A 3 12.93 4.32 5.48
N VAL A 4 12.38 3.99 4.32
CA VAL A 4 11.81 4.96 3.38
C VAL A 4 10.36 4.59 3.10
N ILE A 5 9.48 5.57 3.16
CA ILE A 5 8.08 5.45 2.73
C ILE A 5 8.00 6.06 1.34
N VAL A 6 7.54 5.27 0.38
CA VAL A 6 7.34 5.73 -0.98
C VAL A 6 5.85 5.65 -1.30
N ILE A 7 5.30 6.78 -1.73
CA ILE A 7 3.90 6.92 -2.11
C ILE A 7 3.85 6.96 -3.65
N PRO A 8 3.58 5.83 -4.33
CA PRO A 8 3.42 5.84 -5.78
C PRO A 8 2.09 6.46 -6.17
N VAL A 9 2.13 7.41 -7.11
CA VAL A 9 0.97 8.17 -7.55
C VAL A 9 0.96 8.27 -9.07
N ARG A 10 -0.25 8.22 -9.65
CA ARG A 10 -0.52 8.54 -11.05
C ARG A 10 -1.88 9.22 -11.16
N MET A 11 -1.98 10.22 -12.03
CA MET A 11 -3.26 10.86 -12.37
C MET A 11 -4.10 9.96 -13.30
N ALA A 12 -3.42 9.10 -14.07
CA ALA A 12 -4.03 8.15 -14.99
C ALA A 12 -4.78 7.04 -14.22
N SER A 13 -6.09 7.23 -14.07
CA SER A 13 -7.04 6.23 -13.59
C SER A 13 -8.26 6.27 -14.50
N THR A 14 -8.66 5.11 -15.02
CA THR A 14 -9.84 5.00 -15.89
C THR A 14 -11.14 5.23 -15.13
N ARG A 15 -11.20 4.76 -13.88
CA ARG A 15 -12.39 4.85 -13.00
C ARG A 15 -12.53 6.23 -12.35
N PHE A 16 -11.42 6.87 -12.04
CA PHE A 16 -11.41 8.18 -11.40
C PHE A 16 -10.20 9.02 -11.85
N PRO A 17 -10.28 9.65 -13.04
CA PRO A 17 -9.21 10.51 -13.56
C PRO A 17 -8.88 11.65 -12.58
N GLY A 18 -7.59 11.92 -12.39
CA GLY A 18 -7.14 13.01 -11.50
C GLY A 18 -7.33 12.73 -10.00
N LYS A 19 -7.69 11.50 -9.63
CA LYS A 19 -7.95 11.04 -8.26
C LYS A 19 -6.98 11.59 -7.20
N PRO A 20 -5.64 11.53 -7.36
CA PRO A 20 -4.71 12.05 -6.34
C PRO A 20 -4.87 13.53 -6.02
N MET A 21 -5.30 14.34 -7.00
CA MET A 21 -5.52 15.77 -6.86
C MET A 21 -6.98 16.12 -6.52
N ALA A 22 -7.87 15.12 -6.44
CA ALA A 22 -9.23 15.33 -5.99
C ALA A 22 -9.23 15.93 -4.57
N LEU A 23 -10.03 16.96 -4.37
CA LEU A 23 -10.09 17.68 -3.11
C LEU A 23 -10.95 16.92 -2.10
N ILE A 24 -10.46 16.87 -0.87
CA ILE A 24 -11.18 16.42 0.30
C ILE A 24 -11.09 17.56 1.29
N ASP A 25 -12.21 18.25 1.52
CA ASP A 25 -12.28 19.46 2.34
C ASP A 25 -11.26 20.53 1.90
N GLY A 26 -11.20 20.79 0.59
CA GLY A 26 -10.29 21.78 -0.02
C GLY A 26 -8.82 21.35 -0.10
N ILE A 27 -8.44 20.18 0.41
CA ILE A 27 -7.07 19.67 0.41
C ILE A 27 -6.94 18.49 -0.57
N PRO A 28 -5.95 18.48 -1.49
CA PRO A 28 -5.72 17.34 -2.39
C PRO A 28 -5.53 16.02 -1.64
N MET A 29 -6.15 14.93 -2.13
CA MET A 29 -6.07 13.61 -1.51
C MET A 29 -4.63 13.16 -1.24
N ILE A 30 -3.71 13.37 -2.18
CA ILE A 30 -2.30 13.00 -2.02
C ILE A 30 -1.64 13.74 -0.85
N GLN A 31 -2.04 14.97 -0.57
CA GLN A 31 -1.52 15.74 0.56
C GLN A 31 -1.96 15.12 1.89
N HIS A 32 -3.19 14.59 1.99
CA HIS A 32 -3.65 13.86 3.17
C HIS A 32 -2.79 12.61 3.42
N VAL A 33 -2.58 11.79 2.39
CA VAL A 33 -1.73 10.58 2.50
C VAL A 33 -0.29 10.93 2.89
N TRP A 34 0.30 11.93 2.23
CA TRP A 34 1.66 12.40 2.53
C TRP A 34 1.79 12.88 3.98
N LYS A 35 0.81 13.64 4.50
CA LYS A 35 0.80 14.08 5.90
C LYS A 35 0.76 12.90 6.87
N GLN A 36 -0.03 11.88 6.60
CA GLN A 36 -0.09 10.67 7.45
C GLN A 36 1.25 9.91 7.44
N ALA A 37 1.89 9.82 6.28
CA ALA A 37 3.23 9.23 6.17
C ALA A 37 4.28 10.00 6.99
N ILE A 38 4.30 11.33 6.90
CA ILE A 38 5.20 12.19 7.70
C ILE A 38 4.91 12.03 9.21
N THR A 39 3.63 11.99 9.58
CA THR A 39 3.18 11.84 10.99
C THR A 39 3.65 10.52 11.60
N SER A 40 3.85 9.47 10.80
CA SER A 40 4.40 8.18 11.27
C SER A 40 5.83 8.28 11.81
N LYS A 41 6.60 9.30 11.40
CA LYS A 41 8.02 9.52 11.79
C LYS A 41 8.93 8.29 11.57
N LEU A 42 8.55 7.37 10.69
CA LEU A 42 9.32 6.15 10.43
C LEU A 42 10.62 6.38 9.67
N GLY A 43 10.67 7.42 8.84
CA GLY A 43 11.80 7.70 7.98
C GLY A 43 11.47 8.72 6.91
N GLU A 44 12.29 8.74 5.86
CA GLU A 44 12.08 9.63 4.72
C GLU A 44 10.78 9.27 3.98
N VAL A 45 10.05 10.29 3.52
CA VAL A 45 8.83 10.13 2.72
C VAL A 45 9.08 10.70 1.33
N ILE A 46 8.90 9.86 0.31
CA ILE A 46 9.07 10.20 -1.11
C ILE A 46 7.75 10.01 -1.83
N VAL A 47 7.26 11.04 -2.51
CA VAL A 47 6.14 10.89 -3.46
C VAL A 47 6.72 10.58 -4.85
N ALA A 48 6.45 9.39 -5.35
CA ALA A 48 6.89 8.95 -6.68
C ALA A 48 5.76 9.18 -7.69
N CYS A 49 5.92 10.13 -8.59
CA CYS A 49 4.87 10.57 -9.52
C CYS A 49 5.41 10.75 -10.94
N ALA A 50 4.51 10.78 -11.93
CA ALA A 50 4.88 11.06 -13.32
C ALA A 50 4.50 12.50 -13.73
N GLU A 51 3.58 13.12 -13.01
CA GLU A 51 3.00 14.42 -13.33
C GLU A 51 3.65 15.54 -12.53
N LYS A 52 4.09 16.59 -13.23
CA LYS A 52 4.76 17.75 -12.63
C LYS A 52 3.91 18.43 -11.55
N GLU A 53 2.60 18.47 -11.74
CA GLU A 53 1.65 19.11 -10.83
C GLU A 53 1.64 18.47 -9.43
N ILE A 54 1.76 17.14 -9.35
CA ILE A 54 1.90 16.43 -8.08
C ILE A 54 3.27 16.73 -7.45
N SER A 55 4.35 16.69 -8.24
CA SER A 55 5.70 17.02 -7.77
C SER A 55 5.76 18.44 -7.21
N ASP A 56 5.21 19.42 -7.93
CA ASP A 56 5.21 20.83 -7.54
C ASP A 56 4.41 21.04 -6.25
N LEU A 57 3.22 20.42 -6.13
CA LEU A 57 2.43 20.45 -4.90
C LEU A 57 3.26 19.94 -3.71
N ILE A 58 3.82 18.73 -3.79
CA ILE A 58 4.56 18.13 -2.67
C ILE A 58 5.79 18.95 -2.31
N LYS A 59 6.54 19.46 -3.30
CA LYS A 59 7.69 20.34 -3.06
C LYS A 59 7.30 21.66 -2.42
N SER A 60 6.18 22.26 -2.82
CA SER A 60 5.66 23.50 -2.21
C SER A 60 5.31 23.31 -0.73
N LEU A 61 4.99 22.09 -0.32
CA LEU A 61 4.73 21.70 1.08
C LEU A 61 6.01 21.32 1.84
N GLY A 62 7.18 21.42 1.21
CA GLY A 62 8.48 21.02 1.76
C GLY A 62 8.75 19.51 1.73
N GLY A 63 7.94 18.74 0.98
CA GLY A 63 8.13 17.31 0.81
C GLY A 63 9.09 16.93 -0.31
N ASN A 64 9.55 15.67 -0.30
CA ASN A 64 10.36 15.10 -1.38
C ASN A 64 9.45 14.44 -2.44
N ALA A 65 9.64 14.81 -3.69
CA ALA A 65 8.95 14.20 -4.83
C ALA A 65 9.95 13.83 -5.94
N VAL A 66 9.88 12.58 -6.37
CA VAL A 66 10.73 12.01 -7.41
C VAL A 66 9.89 11.73 -8.65
N MET A 67 10.32 12.31 -9.78
CA MET A 67 9.72 12.06 -11.07
C MET A 67 10.11 10.66 -11.54
N THR A 68 9.12 9.87 -11.94
CA THR A 68 9.27 8.50 -12.42
C THR A 68 8.58 8.37 -13.77
N SER A 69 9.01 7.43 -14.60
CA SER A 69 8.39 7.22 -15.92
C SER A 69 6.88 6.92 -15.77
N PRO A 70 6.03 7.49 -16.63
CA PRO A 70 4.60 7.15 -16.63
C PRO A 70 4.36 5.70 -17.09
N GLU A 71 5.32 5.10 -17.79
CA GLU A 71 5.21 3.80 -18.48
C GLU A 71 5.53 2.62 -17.57
N LEU A 72 5.85 2.89 -16.30
CA LEU A 72 6.12 1.84 -15.32
C LEU A 72 4.86 1.00 -15.09
N PRO A 73 4.97 -0.33 -15.17
CA PRO A 73 3.80 -1.21 -15.25
C PRO A 73 3.05 -1.32 -13.92
N SER A 74 3.74 -1.13 -12.79
CA SER A 74 3.14 -1.22 -11.45
C SER A 74 3.56 -0.10 -10.50
N GLY A 75 2.84 0.00 -9.38
CA GLY A 75 3.24 0.85 -8.26
C GLY A 75 4.54 0.38 -7.61
N THR A 76 4.79 -0.93 -7.57
CA THR A 76 6.01 -1.51 -7.00
C THR A 76 7.25 -1.17 -7.84
N ASP A 77 7.12 -1.21 -9.17
CA ASP A 77 8.16 -0.76 -10.11
C ASP A 77 8.45 0.75 -9.96
N ARG A 78 7.39 1.55 -9.77
CA ARG A 78 7.50 2.99 -9.51
C ARG A 78 8.28 3.28 -8.24
N ILE A 79 8.05 2.50 -7.19
CA ILE A 79 8.79 2.64 -5.94
C ILE A 79 10.27 2.36 -6.15
N TYR A 80 10.59 1.22 -6.77
CA TYR A 80 11.98 0.86 -7.03
C TYR A 80 12.69 1.92 -7.88
N ALA A 81 12.02 2.42 -8.93
CA ALA A 81 12.54 3.49 -9.78
C ALA A 81 12.80 4.79 -9.01
N ALA A 82 11.98 5.12 -8.01
CA ALA A 82 12.13 6.33 -7.21
C ALA A 82 13.30 6.26 -6.21
N ILE A 83 13.63 5.06 -5.72
CA ILE A 83 14.69 4.89 -4.71
C ILE A 83 16.03 4.43 -5.27
N LYS A 84 16.11 4.05 -6.56
CA LYS A 84 17.33 3.48 -7.16
C LYS A 84 18.58 4.37 -7.01
N ASP A 85 18.40 5.69 -7.00
CA ASP A 85 19.47 6.70 -6.88
C ASP A 85 19.57 7.26 -5.45
N HIS A 86 18.87 6.65 -4.49
CA HIS A 86 18.90 7.08 -3.09
C HIS A 86 20.31 6.90 -2.50
N PRO A 87 20.88 7.88 -1.76
CA PRO A 87 22.26 7.82 -1.27
C PRO A 87 22.57 6.58 -0.41
N ASN A 88 21.55 6.04 0.23
CA ASN A 88 21.66 4.88 1.10
C ASN A 88 20.92 3.66 0.55
N PHE A 89 20.72 3.56 -0.77
CA PHE A 89 19.90 2.55 -1.44
C PHE A 89 20.13 1.13 -0.89
N HIS A 90 21.38 0.67 -0.81
CA HIS A 90 21.74 -0.67 -0.32
C HIS A 90 21.67 -0.84 1.21
N GLN A 91 21.45 0.24 1.97
CA GLN A 91 21.33 0.22 3.43
C GLN A 91 19.88 0.34 3.89
N LEU A 92 18.92 0.43 2.96
CA LEU A 92 17.50 0.49 3.30
C LEU A 92 17.06 -0.86 3.88
N GLU A 93 16.56 -0.84 5.11
CA GLU A 93 16.09 -2.04 5.80
C GLU A 93 14.58 -2.23 5.62
N SER A 94 13.85 -1.13 5.40
CA SER A 94 12.42 -1.15 5.07
C SER A 94 12.10 -0.14 3.97
N ILE A 95 11.47 -0.62 2.91
CA ILE A 95 10.87 0.18 1.85
C ILE A 95 9.37 -0.01 1.94
N ILE A 96 8.63 1.02 2.34
CA ILE A 96 7.18 0.97 2.47
C ILE A 96 6.53 1.47 1.17
N ASN A 97 5.67 0.64 0.58
CA ASN A 97 4.74 0.99 -0.47
C ASN A 97 3.43 1.46 0.16
N LEU A 98 3.24 2.77 0.26
CA LEU A 98 2.01 3.37 0.78
C LEU A 98 1.13 3.86 -0.36
N GLN A 99 -0.06 3.29 -0.54
CA GLN A 99 -0.95 3.72 -1.63
C GLN A 99 -1.37 5.18 -1.48
N GLY A 100 -1.32 5.92 -2.59
CA GLY A 100 -1.70 7.34 -2.66
C GLY A 100 -3.21 7.61 -2.53
N ASP A 101 -4.03 6.60 -2.24
CA ASP A 101 -5.50 6.70 -2.21
C ASP A 101 -6.13 6.31 -0.86
N MET A 102 -5.34 6.20 0.20
CA MET A 102 -5.81 5.95 1.57
C MET A 102 -5.64 7.21 2.45
N PRO A 103 -6.37 8.31 2.20
CA PRO A 103 -6.17 9.59 2.88
C PRO A 103 -6.41 9.52 4.40
N LEU A 104 -7.17 8.52 4.87
CA LEU A 104 -7.50 8.32 6.29
C LEU A 104 -6.64 7.25 6.98
N ILE A 105 -5.60 6.72 6.34
CA ILE A 105 -4.73 5.71 6.97
C ILE A 105 -4.09 6.28 8.24
N ASN A 106 -4.11 5.53 9.34
CA ASN A 106 -3.48 6.00 10.58
C ASN A 106 -1.96 5.84 10.50
N ALA A 107 -1.24 6.83 11.04
CA ALA A 107 0.21 6.78 11.15
C ALA A 107 0.71 5.53 11.90
N GLU A 108 -0.02 5.08 12.93
CA GLU A 108 0.28 3.85 13.67
C GLU A 108 0.17 2.58 12.82
N ASP A 109 -0.75 2.54 11.86
CA ASP A 109 -0.94 1.39 10.99
C ASP A 109 0.20 1.32 9.96
N ILE A 110 0.69 2.47 9.47
CA ILE A 110 1.91 2.56 8.67
C ILE A 110 3.12 1.99 9.46
N ILE A 111 3.22 2.24 10.76
CA ILE A 111 4.28 1.67 11.61
C ILE A 111 4.15 0.15 11.69
N LYS A 112 2.94 -0.37 11.88
CA LYS A 112 2.69 -1.81 12.04
C LYS A 112 3.07 -2.65 10.82
N VAL A 113 3.09 -2.06 9.62
CA VAL A 113 3.47 -2.79 8.39
C VAL A 113 4.92 -3.27 8.43
N ASN A 114 5.78 -2.72 9.29
CA ASN A 114 7.15 -3.20 9.49
C ASN A 114 7.25 -4.40 10.46
N THR A 115 6.22 -4.71 11.24
CA THR A 115 6.26 -5.81 12.21
C THR A 115 6.63 -7.14 11.57
N PRO A 116 6.07 -7.53 10.40
CA PRO A 116 6.51 -8.73 9.68
C PRO A 116 8.00 -8.72 9.33
N LEU A 117 8.54 -7.61 8.86
CA LEU A 117 9.96 -7.54 8.51
C LEU A 117 10.83 -7.81 9.74
N ILE A 118 10.50 -7.22 10.89
CA ILE A 118 11.21 -7.46 12.16
C ILE A 118 11.21 -8.95 12.55
N GLN A 119 10.12 -9.66 12.22
CA GLN A 119 9.96 -11.10 12.48
C GLN A 119 10.62 -11.99 11.41
N GLY A 120 11.36 -11.40 10.46
CA GLY A 120 12.14 -12.14 9.47
C GLY A 120 11.38 -12.48 8.17
N PHE A 121 10.18 -11.95 7.97
CA PHE A 121 9.48 -12.09 6.69
C PHE A 121 10.15 -11.25 5.58
N ASP A 122 9.98 -11.68 4.34
CA ASP A 122 10.49 -10.99 3.16
C ASP A 122 9.70 -9.71 2.87
N ILE A 123 8.38 -9.80 3.06
CA ILE A 123 7.38 -8.76 2.80
C ILE A 123 6.43 -8.67 4.00
N GLY A 124 6.07 -7.45 4.40
CA GLY A 124 5.01 -7.19 5.36
C GLY A 124 3.79 -6.55 4.72
N THR A 125 2.59 -6.85 5.23
CA THR A 125 1.35 -6.16 4.88
C THR A 125 0.39 -6.13 6.09
N LEU A 126 -0.80 -5.54 5.92
CA LEU A 126 -1.80 -5.41 6.97
C LEU A 126 -3.12 -6.09 6.57
N VAL A 127 -3.85 -6.52 7.59
CA VAL A 127 -5.21 -7.04 7.46
C VAL A 127 -6.11 -6.48 8.54
N THR A 128 -7.42 -6.49 8.30
CA THR A 128 -8.45 -6.09 9.26
C THR A 128 -9.65 -7.04 9.19
N GLY A 129 -10.53 -6.98 10.18
CA GLY A 129 -11.72 -7.83 10.25
C GLY A 129 -12.58 -7.71 8.98
N ILE A 130 -13.25 -8.79 8.62
CA ILE A 130 -14.15 -8.83 7.46
C ILE A 130 -15.48 -9.48 7.88
N ASN A 131 -16.59 -8.91 7.42
CA ASN A 131 -17.91 -9.51 7.59
C ASN A 131 -18.32 -10.27 6.31
N SER A 132 -19.45 -11.00 6.37
CA SER A 132 -19.92 -11.81 5.24
C SER A 132 -20.28 -10.99 3.99
N ALA A 133 -20.79 -9.75 4.15
CA ALA A 133 -21.12 -8.89 3.01
C ALA A 133 -19.84 -8.41 2.30
N ASP A 134 -18.83 -8.02 3.07
CA ASP A 134 -17.52 -7.60 2.56
C ASP A 134 -16.76 -8.77 1.91
N GLU A 135 -16.90 -9.98 2.43
CA GLU A 135 -16.34 -11.19 1.80
C GLU A 135 -16.98 -11.45 0.43
N LYS A 136 -18.25 -11.11 0.24
CA LYS A 136 -18.92 -11.22 -1.06
C LYS A 136 -18.58 -10.08 -2.03
N ASN A 137 -18.00 -8.98 -1.54
CA ASN A 137 -17.67 -7.83 -2.36
C ASN A 137 -16.39 -8.06 -3.19
N TYR A 138 -16.51 -8.11 -4.52
CA TYR A 138 -15.38 -8.31 -5.43
C TYR A 138 -14.31 -7.20 -5.38
N ASN A 139 -14.68 -5.99 -4.98
CA ASN A 139 -13.74 -4.87 -4.85
C ASN A 139 -12.85 -5.00 -3.61
N ILE A 140 -13.27 -5.78 -2.62
CA ILE A 140 -12.49 -6.07 -1.42
C ILE A 140 -11.60 -7.28 -1.70
N THR A 141 -10.30 -7.09 -1.53
CA THR A 141 -9.32 -8.18 -1.60
C THR A 141 -9.26 -8.88 -0.24
N LYS A 142 -9.35 -10.20 -0.26
CA LYS A 142 -9.29 -11.04 0.93
C LYS A 142 -7.91 -11.64 1.05
N ALA A 143 -7.48 -11.89 2.28
CA ALA A 143 -6.31 -12.71 2.58
C ALA A 143 -6.71 -13.82 3.56
N LYS A 144 -6.30 -15.06 3.26
CA LYS A 144 -6.35 -16.17 4.23
C LYS A 144 -5.05 -16.21 5.00
N ILE A 145 -5.14 -16.23 6.33
CA ILE A 145 -4.00 -16.06 7.22
C ILE A 145 -3.76 -17.32 8.03
N ASN A 146 -2.52 -17.78 8.06
CA ASN A 146 -2.06 -18.72 9.06
C ASN A 146 -1.43 -17.94 10.23
N TRP A 147 -2.13 -17.83 11.35
CA TRP A 147 -1.69 -17.05 12.50
C TRP A 147 -0.55 -17.74 13.27
N ILE A 148 0.55 -17.01 13.51
CA ILE A 148 1.60 -17.42 14.45
C ILE A 148 1.19 -16.99 15.86
N LYS A 149 0.73 -15.74 15.97
CA LYS A 149 0.04 -15.20 17.14
C LYS A 149 -1.21 -14.49 16.65
N LYS A 150 -2.37 -15.03 17.03
CA LYS A 150 -3.68 -14.59 16.51
C LYS A 150 -3.84 -13.07 16.62
N GLU A 151 -4.25 -12.45 15.51
CA GLU A 151 -4.51 -11.01 15.39
C GLU A 151 -3.33 -10.12 15.82
N ILE A 152 -2.10 -10.64 15.71
CA ILE A 152 -0.87 -9.89 16.00
C ILE A 152 0.12 -10.10 14.87
N ILE A 153 0.47 -11.36 14.57
CA ILE A 153 1.40 -11.70 13.49
C ILE A 153 1.03 -13.05 12.88
N GLY A 154 0.92 -13.07 11.55
CA GLY A 154 0.62 -14.28 10.80
C GLY A 154 1.32 -14.29 9.45
N LYS A 155 1.08 -15.35 8.68
CA LYS A 155 1.54 -15.49 7.30
C LYS A 155 0.33 -15.51 6.38
N ALA A 156 0.33 -14.66 5.35
CA ALA A 156 -0.65 -14.78 4.28
C ALA A 156 -0.33 -16.01 3.44
N ILE A 157 -1.33 -16.85 3.21
CA ILE A 157 -1.21 -18.09 2.45
C ILE A 157 -2.05 -18.09 1.16
N ASP A 158 -2.95 -17.12 1.02
CA ASP A 158 -3.87 -17.02 -0.11
C ASP A 158 -4.39 -15.58 -0.21
N PHE A 159 -4.64 -15.12 -1.44
CA PHE A 159 -5.31 -13.86 -1.72
C PHE A 159 -6.32 -14.02 -2.83
N TYR A 160 -7.51 -13.44 -2.67
CA TYR A 160 -8.58 -13.58 -3.66
C TYR A 160 -9.55 -12.41 -3.65
N LYS A 161 -10.31 -12.28 -4.74
CA LYS A 161 -11.41 -11.30 -4.89
C LYS A 161 -12.77 -11.97 -4.94
N THR A 162 -12.90 -13.05 -5.70
CA THR A 162 -14.13 -13.84 -5.79
C THR A 162 -14.36 -14.60 -4.49
N SER A 163 -15.55 -14.42 -3.90
CA SER A 163 -15.95 -15.07 -2.65
C SER A 163 -15.74 -16.59 -2.69
N LYS A 164 -15.30 -17.13 -1.56
CA LYS A 164 -15.19 -18.58 -1.34
C LYS A 164 -16.23 -19.10 -0.35
N GLU A 165 -17.11 -18.23 0.13
CA GLU A 165 -18.11 -18.49 1.18
C GLU A 165 -17.50 -19.10 2.47
N ASP A 166 -16.21 -18.82 2.70
CA ASP A 166 -15.43 -19.24 3.85
C ASP A 166 -14.91 -17.99 4.56
N LEU A 167 -15.16 -17.90 5.87
CA LEU A 167 -14.68 -16.80 6.72
C LEU A 167 -13.57 -17.27 7.67
N GLU A 168 -13.21 -18.55 7.66
CA GLU A 168 -12.22 -19.08 8.58
C GLU A 168 -10.82 -18.53 8.28
N ASN A 169 -10.33 -17.71 9.22
CA ASN A 169 -9.06 -16.99 9.10
C ASN A 169 -8.96 -16.14 7.82
N VAL A 170 -10.09 -15.65 7.33
CA VAL A 170 -10.18 -14.73 6.20
C VAL A 170 -10.33 -13.31 6.71
N TYR A 171 -9.59 -12.39 6.10
CA TYR A 171 -9.54 -10.98 6.50
C TYR A 171 -9.54 -10.07 5.29
N HIS A 172 -9.95 -8.82 5.49
CA HIS A 172 -9.81 -7.77 4.48
C HIS A 172 -8.33 -7.37 4.41
N HIS A 173 -7.71 -7.57 3.24
CA HIS A 173 -6.35 -7.17 2.97
C HIS A 173 -6.24 -5.67 2.69
N ILE A 174 -5.30 -5.00 3.36
CA ILE A 174 -5.01 -3.58 3.18
C ILE A 174 -3.75 -3.45 2.31
N GLY A 175 -3.87 -2.77 1.17
CA GLY A 175 -2.84 -2.68 0.12
C GLY A 175 -1.58 -1.87 0.44
N ILE A 176 -1.17 -1.77 1.71
CA ILE A 176 0.13 -1.24 2.13
C ILE A 176 1.11 -2.41 2.28
N TYR A 177 2.35 -2.19 1.84
CA TYR A 177 3.40 -3.21 1.95
C TYR A 177 4.69 -2.63 2.49
N SER A 178 5.47 -3.45 3.18
CA SER A 178 6.87 -3.18 3.50
C SER A 178 7.74 -4.26 2.87
N PHE A 179 8.90 -3.87 2.36
CA PHE A 179 9.86 -4.78 1.76
C PHE A 179 11.23 -4.58 2.41
N ARG A 180 11.96 -5.67 2.60
CA ARG A 180 13.42 -5.58 2.71
C ARG A 180 13.98 -5.19 1.33
N PHE A 181 15.14 -4.53 1.31
CA PHE A 181 15.80 -4.16 0.06
C PHE A 181 15.97 -5.33 -0.91
N GLU A 182 16.55 -6.44 -0.44
CA GLU A 182 16.75 -7.64 -1.28
C GLU A 182 15.42 -8.26 -1.73
N SER A 183 14.37 -8.20 -0.89
CA SER A 183 13.04 -8.68 -1.27
C SER A 183 12.42 -7.85 -2.38
N LEU A 184 12.47 -6.51 -2.28
CA LEU A 184 11.97 -5.62 -3.33
C LEU A 184 12.73 -5.83 -4.63
N LYS A 185 14.06 -5.86 -4.55
CA LYS A 185 14.94 -6.10 -5.69
C LYS A 185 14.67 -7.47 -6.33
N LYS A 186 14.44 -8.52 -5.54
CA LYS A 186 14.02 -9.81 -6.07
C LYS A 186 12.67 -9.69 -6.76
N PHE A 187 11.67 -9.10 -6.10
CA PHE A 187 10.29 -9.00 -6.58
C PHE A 187 10.17 -8.31 -7.94
N ILE A 188 10.82 -7.16 -8.11
CA ILE A 188 10.78 -6.39 -9.37
C ILE A 188 11.48 -7.10 -10.55
N ASN A 189 12.37 -8.05 -10.26
CA ASN A 189 13.04 -8.86 -11.28
C ASN A 189 12.31 -10.18 -11.59
N LEU A 190 11.20 -10.48 -10.89
CA LEU A 190 10.37 -11.63 -11.19
C LEU A 190 9.41 -11.31 -12.34
N PRO A 191 9.26 -12.21 -13.32
CA PRO A 191 8.17 -12.08 -14.29
C PRO A 191 6.81 -12.24 -13.59
N PRO A 192 5.72 -11.71 -14.16
CA PRO A 192 4.38 -11.97 -13.66
C PRO A 192 4.10 -13.47 -13.56
N SER A 193 3.53 -13.91 -12.44
CA SER A 193 3.25 -15.33 -12.23
C SER A 193 1.90 -15.75 -12.83
N GLN A 194 1.68 -17.05 -12.98
CA GLN A 194 0.39 -17.56 -13.48
C GLN A 194 -0.77 -17.16 -12.57
N ASN A 195 -0.60 -17.27 -11.25
CA ASN A 195 -1.64 -16.89 -10.29
C ASN A 195 -1.85 -15.38 -10.24
N GLU A 196 -0.79 -14.58 -10.36
CA GLU A 196 -0.93 -13.12 -10.47
C GLU A 196 -1.81 -12.73 -11.66
N LEU A 197 -1.54 -13.30 -12.84
CA LEU A 197 -2.32 -13.01 -14.05
C LEU A 197 -3.77 -13.47 -13.92
N TYR A 198 -3.99 -14.64 -13.32
CA TYR A 198 -5.31 -15.21 -13.12
C TYR A 198 -6.15 -14.40 -12.10
N TYR A 199 -5.59 -14.13 -10.92
CA TYR A 199 -6.28 -13.43 -9.84
C TYR A 199 -6.23 -11.91 -9.95
N LYS A 200 -5.36 -11.36 -10.83
CA LYS A 200 -5.08 -9.92 -10.97
C LYS A 200 -4.63 -9.29 -9.65
N LEU A 201 -3.66 -9.95 -9.00
CA LEU A 201 -3.17 -9.64 -7.67
C LEU A 201 -1.65 -9.89 -7.59
N GLU A 202 -0.85 -8.83 -7.55
CA GLU A 202 0.63 -8.88 -7.63
C GLU A 202 1.28 -9.68 -6.49
N GLN A 203 0.63 -9.75 -5.33
CA GLN A 203 1.14 -10.51 -4.19
C GLN A 203 1.24 -12.02 -4.46
N TRP A 204 0.51 -12.55 -5.46
CA TRP A 204 0.72 -13.92 -5.93
C TRP A 204 2.09 -14.13 -6.55
N ARG A 205 2.68 -13.12 -7.20
CA ARG A 205 4.05 -13.19 -7.71
C ARG A 205 5.05 -13.52 -6.61
N ALA A 206 4.88 -12.89 -5.45
CA ALA A 206 5.68 -13.15 -4.26
C ALA A 206 5.43 -14.56 -3.70
N LEU A 207 4.16 -14.95 -3.52
CA LEU A 207 3.83 -16.28 -3.01
C LEU A 207 4.36 -17.41 -3.91
N ASP A 208 4.17 -17.30 -5.22
CA ASP A 208 4.64 -18.28 -6.20
C ASP A 208 6.17 -18.37 -6.23
N ALA A 209 6.86 -17.26 -6.02
CA ALA A 209 8.32 -17.20 -5.87
C ALA A 209 8.84 -17.57 -4.47
N LYS A 210 7.96 -18.14 -3.62
CA LYS A 210 8.22 -18.60 -2.26
C LYS A 210 8.72 -17.49 -1.33
N MET A 211 8.38 -16.24 -1.63
CA MET A 211 8.63 -15.11 -0.72
C MET A 211 7.58 -15.12 0.37
N SER A 212 8.05 -14.99 1.61
CA SER A 212 7.20 -14.98 2.79
C SER A 212 6.53 -13.63 2.96
N ILE A 213 5.19 -13.62 2.97
CA ILE A 213 4.37 -12.44 3.24
C ILE A 213 3.81 -12.57 4.65
N GLY A 214 4.34 -11.79 5.58
CA GLY A 214 3.81 -11.71 6.93
C GLY A 214 2.76 -10.60 7.04
N VAL A 215 1.81 -10.80 7.94
CA VAL A 215 0.68 -9.89 8.14
C VAL A 215 0.58 -9.43 9.58
N ASN A 216 0.26 -8.16 9.79
CA ASN A 216 -0.14 -7.62 11.09
C ASN A 216 -1.61 -7.20 11.05
N TYR A 217 -2.34 -7.41 12.14
CA TYR A 217 -3.75 -7.04 12.23
C TYR A 217 -3.91 -5.58 12.68
N VAL A 218 -4.84 -4.87 12.06
CA VAL A 218 -5.25 -3.52 12.47
C VAL A 218 -6.75 -3.44 12.65
N ALA A 219 -7.19 -2.75 13.69
CA ALA A 219 -8.60 -2.72 14.08
C ALA A 219 -9.49 -1.95 13.08
N ASN A 220 -8.93 -0.97 12.38
CA ASN A 220 -9.69 -0.10 11.48
C ASN A 220 -9.30 -0.36 10.03
N VAL A 221 -10.31 -0.40 9.15
CA VAL A 221 -10.12 -0.42 7.70
C VAL A 221 -9.75 0.99 7.25
N PRO A 222 -8.55 1.25 6.70
CA PRO A 222 -8.32 2.49 5.98
C PRO A 222 -9.19 2.50 4.73
N ILE A 223 -10.03 3.52 4.59
CA ILE A 223 -10.89 3.67 3.41
C ILE A 223 -10.00 4.07 2.23
N SER A 224 -9.95 3.21 1.22
CA SER A 224 -9.35 3.54 -0.08
C SER A 224 -10.38 4.25 -0.94
N VAL A 225 -9.98 5.35 -1.56
CA VAL A 225 -10.84 6.12 -2.47
C VAL A 225 -10.65 5.59 -3.87
N ASP A 226 -11.65 4.91 -4.43
CA ASP A 226 -11.62 4.43 -5.82
C ASP A 226 -12.73 5.03 -6.68
N THR A 227 -13.76 5.58 -6.05
CA THR A 227 -14.93 6.21 -6.66
C THR A 227 -15.23 7.58 -6.06
N LYS A 228 -16.16 8.32 -6.66
CA LYS A 228 -16.64 9.59 -6.10
C LYS A 228 -17.44 9.40 -4.81
N ASP A 229 -18.10 8.26 -4.65
CA ASP A 229 -18.85 7.94 -3.44
C ASP A 229 -17.88 7.70 -2.27
N ASP A 230 -16.76 7.00 -2.51
CA ASP A 230 -15.70 6.84 -1.51
C ASP A 230 -15.12 8.20 -1.10
N LEU A 231 -14.86 9.09 -2.06
CA LEU A 231 -14.36 10.44 -1.81
C LEU A 231 -15.34 11.22 -0.91
N SER A 232 -16.63 11.19 -1.23
CA SER A 232 -17.67 11.89 -0.47
C SER A 232 -17.80 11.32 0.94
N HIS A 233 -17.70 10.00 1.09
CA HIS A 233 -17.70 9.34 2.39
C HIS A 233 -16.50 9.77 3.25
N VAL A 234 -15.30 9.78 2.66
CA VAL A 234 -14.08 10.26 3.32
C VAL A 234 -14.20 11.73 3.71
N GLU A 235 -14.72 12.59 2.84
CA GLU A 235 -14.91 14.01 3.13
C GLU A 235 -15.85 14.24 4.33
N ASN A 236 -16.94 13.48 4.41
CA ASN A 236 -17.85 13.54 5.56
C ASN A 236 -17.16 13.11 6.87
N ILE A 237 -16.31 12.08 6.83
CA ILE A 237 -15.52 11.66 8.01
C ILE A 237 -14.57 12.77 8.44
N ILE A 238 -13.86 13.42 7.51
CA ILE A 238 -12.92 14.51 7.84
C ILE A 238 -13.66 15.70 8.45
N LYS A 239 -14.80 16.11 7.89
CA LYS A 239 -15.59 17.23 8.42
C LYS A 239 -16.19 16.97 9.81
N SER A 240 -16.32 15.70 10.19
CA SER A 240 -16.85 15.30 11.50
C SER A 240 -15.81 15.19 12.61
N ARG A 241 -14.52 15.39 12.29
CA ARG A 241 -13.40 15.39 13.25
C ARG A 241 -13.09 16.79 13.74
#